data_AF-A0A554J533-F1
#
_entry.id   AF-A0A554J533-F1
#
_cell.length_a   1.000
_cell.length_b   1.000
_cell.length_c   1.000
_cell.angle_alpha   90.00
_cell.angle_beta   90.00
_cell.angle_gamma   90.00
#
_symmetry.space_group_name_H-M   'P 1'
#
loop_
_entity.id
_entity.type
_entity.pdbx_description
1 polymer ?
#
loop_
_entity_poly.entity_id
_entity_poly.type
_entity_poly.pdbx_seq_one_letter_code
_entity_poly.pdbx_strand_id
1 'polypeptide(L)'
;MSRIHIEFEGKQLTQSRFDEIEKFVLEYFHGIWSDIRESIYTLREKDKKLIKSEVCLAFIGADSLSRFREIVTTGEKDEKKNEDRFREWVDSYVLNDKNEAYRLNKKEIGLNSSDFWRLRNSLLHFYGLPASEPYIGFATMDEVSRREFKDHVNKNKNGKSYRIVNPYRLIEVILQGFLMQTEVLMEMIKGTNDMEKEMYVRGIVMCYEIIQTEGTVHIPYGPQKTA
;
A
#
# COMPACT_ATOMS: atom_id res chain seq x y z
N MET A 1 5.45 14.89 -29.88
CA MET A 1 4.68 14.77 -28.62
C MET A 1 3.23 15.01 -28.97
N SER A 2 2.36 14.03 -28.71
CA SER A 2 0.91 14.15 -28.87
C SER A 2 0.42 15.34 -28.05
N ARG A 3 -0.49 16.15 -28.61
CA ARG A 3 -1.07 17.28 -27.87
C ARG A 3 -1.96 16.71 -26.76
N ILE A 4 -1.78 17.19 -25.53
CA ILE A 4 -2.66 16.83 -24.41
C ILE A 4 -4.04 17.41 -24.70
N HIS A 5 -5.06 16.56 -24.87
CA HIS A 5 -6.44 16.94 -25.19
C HIS A 5 -7.35 16.98 -23.94
N ILE A 6 -6.82 17.44 -22.81
CA ILE A 6 -7.52 17.47 -21.52
C ILE A 6 -7.82 18.91 -21.12
N GLU A 7 -9.06 19.19 -20.71
CA GLU A 7 -9.43 20.45 -20.08
C GLU A 7 -9.27 20.36 -18.57
N PHE A 8 -8.64 21.38 -17.98
CA PHE A 8 -8.42 21.51 -16.54
C PHE A 8 -8.55 22.98 -16.13
N GLU A 9 -9.21 23.27 -15.01
CA GLU A 9 -9.48 24.65 -14.54
C GLU A 9 -10.17 25.53 -15.61
N GLY A 10 -10.99 24.93 -16.47
CA GLY A 10 -11.72 25.63 -17.54
C GLY A 10 -10.87 26.04 -18.76
N LYS A 11 -9.66 25.47 -18.91
CA LYS A 11 -8.76 25.72 -20.04
C LYS A 11 -8.11 24.44 -20.54
N GLN A 12 -7.57 24.49 -21.76
CA GLN A 12 -6.73 23.41 -22.29
C GLN A 12 -5.47 23.24 -21.42
N LEU A 13 -5.23 22.03 -20.92
CA LEU A 13 -4.05 21.70 -20.13
C LEU A 13 -2.80 21.82 -21.00
N THR A 14 -1.88 22.68 -20.58
CA THR A 14 -0.58 22.85 -21.24
C THR A 14 0.43 21.85 -20.67
N GLN A 15 1.47 21.51 -21.45
CA GLN A 15 2.54 20.64 -20.97
C GLN A 15 3.20 21.20 -19.70
N SER A 16 3.52 22.50 -19.69
CA SER A 16 4.15 23.15 -18.52
C SER A 16 3.30 23.04 -17.25
N ARG A 17 1.97 23.20 -17.38
CA ARG A 17 1.08 23.07 -16.22
C ARG A 17 0.95 21.61 -15.78
N PHE A 18 0.93 20.68 -16.73
CA PHE A 18 0.95 19.26 -16.42
C PHE A 18 2.23 18.86 -15.68
N ASP A 19 3.40 19.31 -16.12
CA ASP A 19 4.69 18.98 -15.48
C ASP A 19 4.73 19.45 -14.02
N GLU A 20 4.15 20.62 -13.70
CA GLU A 20 4.00 21.11 -12.33
C GLU A 20 3.09 20.20 -11.48
N ILE A 21 1.94 19.82 -12.03
CA ILE A 21 0.95 18.94 -11.39
C ILE A 21 1.55 17.56 -11.13
N GLU A 22 2.17 16.97 -12.15
CA GLU A 22 2.83 15.67 -12.08
C GLU A 22 3.91 15.67 -11.01
N LYS A 23 4.79 16.67 -11.02
CA LYS A 23 5.83 16.82 -9.99
C LYS A 23 5.24 16.88 -8.59
N PHE A 24 4.23 17.72 -8.36
CA PHE A 24 3.57 17.82 -7.06
C PHE A 24 3.00 16.48 -6.60
N VAL A 25 2.30 15.78 -7.49
CA VAL A 25 1.68 14.49 -7.20
C VAL A 25 2.75 13.45 -6.85
N LEU A 26 3.81 13.34 -7.64
CA LEU A 26 4.92 12.41 -7.39
C LEU A 26 5.69 12.73 -6.09
N GLU A 27 5.87 14.00 -5.76
CA GLU A 27 6.47 14.42 -4.48
C GLU A 27 5.58 14.06 -3.30
N TYR A 28 4.26 14.26 -3.41
CA TYR A 28 3.29 13.85 -2.39
C TYR A 28 3.32 12.33 -2.15
N PHE A 29 3.34 11.55 -3.22
CA PHE A 29 3.49 10.11 -3.18
C PHE A 29 4.76 9.66 -2.47
N HIS A 30 5.89 10.24 -2.87
CA HIS A 30 7.19 9.96 -2.25
C HIS A 30 7.18 10.33 -0.76
N GLY A 31 6.54 11.45 -0.41
CA GLY A 31 6.35 11.89 0.97
C GLY A 31 5.61 10.86 1.83
N ILE A 32 4.46 10.35 1.35
CA ILE A 32 3.71 9.29 2.05
C ILE A 32 4.57 8.05 2.27
N TRP A 33 5.25 7.60 1.23
CA TRP A 33 6.10 6.42 1.32
C TRP A 33 7.22 6.59 2.35
N SER A 34 7.92 7.72 2.29
CA SER A 34 9.01 8.05 3.19
C SER A 34 8.53 8.12 4.64
N ASP A 35 7.42 8.82 4.88
CA ASP A 35 6.84 9.00 6.23
C ASP A 35 6.41 7.67 6.85
N ILE A 36 5.69 6.82 6.10
CA ILE A 36 5.28 5.49 6.56
C ILE A 36 6.50 4.63 6.87
N ARG A 37 7.48 4.60 5.97
CA ARG A 37 8.68 3.79 6.12
C ARG A 37 9.51 4.24 7.32
N GLU A 38 9.74 5.53 7.47
CA GLU A 38 10.46 6.12 8.61
C GLU A 38 9.73 5.83 9.93
N SER A 39 8.42 6.06 9.98
CA SER A 39 7.59 5.78 11.14
C SER A 39 7.67 4.32 11.58
N ILE A 40 7.63 3.37 10.62
CA ILE A 40 7.81 1.93 10.91
C ILE A 40 9.18 1.67 11.55
N TYR A 41 10.26 2.22 10.99
CA TYR A 41 11.60 2.01 11.55
C TYR A 41 11.75 2.64 12.93
N THR A 42 11.26 3.87 13.14
CA THR A 42 11.27 4.52 14.45
C THR A 42 10.53 3.70 15.50
N LEU A 43 9.34 3.17 15.16
CA LEU A 43 8.59 2.30 16.08
C LEU A 43 9.38 1.03 16.42
N ARG A 44 10.01 0.41 15.41
CA ARG A 44 10.79 -0.81 15.55
C ARG A 44 12.02 -0.63 16.44
N GLU A 45 12.71 0.49 16.30
CA GLU A 45 13.87 0.84 17.13
C GLU A 45 13.46 1.12 18.58
N LYS A 46 12.29 1.74 18.78
CA LYS A 46 11.80 2.13 20.10
C LYS A 46 11.29 0.95 20.93
N ASP A 47 10.42 0.12 20.37
CA ASP A 47 9.87 -1.05 21.08
C ASP A 47 9.34 -2.12 20.11
N LYS A 48 9.96 -3.30 20.15
CA LYS A 48 9.57 -4.48 19.34
C LYS A 48 8.13 -4.96 19.61
N LYS A 49 7.49 -4.54 20.70
CA LYS A 49 6.08 -4.85 20.99
C LYS A 49 5.10 -4.06 20.13
N LEU A 50 5.55 -2.99 19.46
CA LEU A 50 4.71 -2.13 18.61
C LEU A 50 4.51 -2.67 17.20
N ILE A 51 4.82 -3.95 16.97
CA ILE A 51 4.69 -4.61 15.67
C ILE A 51 3.30 -4.48 15.05
N LYS A 52 2.23 -4.47 15.85
CA LYS A 52 0.87 -4.24 15.31
C LYS A 52 0.73 -2.84 14.71
N SER A 53 1.28 -1.82 15.36
CA SER A 53 1.29 -0.45 14.82
C SER A 53 2.10 -0.37 13.53
N GLU A 54 3.27 -1.04 13.47
CA GLU A 54 4.05 -1.12 12.24
C GLU A 54 3.25 -1.76 11.08
N VAL A 55 2.56 -2.86 11.36
CA VAL A 55 1.71 -3.53 10.35
C VAL A 55 0.52 -2.65 9.96
N CYS A 56 -0.10 -1.92 10.90
CA CYS A 56 -1.14 -0.95 10.58
C CYS A 56 -0.64 0.14 9.64
N LEU A 57 0.54 0.72 9.90
CA LEU A 57 1.15 1.71 9.01
C LEU A 57 1.41 1.16 7.61
N ALA A 58 1.92 -0.06 7.51
CA ALA A 58 2.10 -0.73 6.22
C ALA A 58 0.77 -0.89 5.47
N PHE A 59 -0.31 -1.28 6.17
CA PHE A 59 -1.65 -1.38 5.57
C PHE A 59 -2.27 -0.04 5.19
N ILE A 60 -2.03 1.03 5.96
CA ILE A 60 -2.44 2.39 5.58
C ILE A 60 -1.78 2.78 4.26
N GLY A 61 -0.47 2.53 4.13
CA GLY A 61 0.23 2.79 2.87
C GLY A 61 -0.30 1.97 1.70
N ALA A 62 -0.59 0.68 1.93
CA ALA A 62 -1.16 -0.19 0.91
C ALA A 62 -2.56 0.29 0.46
N ASP A 63 -3.39 0.76 1.39
CA ASP A 63 -4.73 1.29 1.11
C ASP A 63 -4.62 2.54 0.22
N SER A 64 -3.79 3.50 0.62
CA SER A 64 -3.53 4.73 -0.14
C SER A 64 -3.03 4.41 -1.55
N LEU A 65 -2.02 3.54 -1.67
CA LEU A 65 -1.42 3.22 -2.96
C LEU A 65 -2.34 2.42 -3.88
N SER A 66 -3.21 1.57 -3.33
CA SER A 66 -4.25 0.89 -4.10
C SER A 66 -5.22 1.88 -4.75
N ARG A 67 -5.61 2.94 -4.02
CA ARG A 67 -6.45 4.04 -4.54
C ARG A 67 -5.76 4.78 -5.67
N PHE A 68 -4.51 5.14 -5.44
CA PHE A 68 -3.71 5.84 -6.43
C PHE A 68 -3.45 5.04 -7.70
N ARG A 69 -3.15 3.75 -7.59
CA ARG A 69 -3.02 2.86 -8.75
C ARG A 69 -4.31 2.87 -9.56
N GLU A 70 -5.46 2.73 -8.93
CA GLU A 70 -6.75 2.71 -9.63
C GLU A 70 -6.97 4.00 -10.41
N ILE A 71 -6.80 5.16 -9.76
CA ILE A 71 -6.99 6.47 -10.40
C ILE A 71 -6.05 6.65 -11.59
N VAL A 72 -4.77 6.32 -11.44
CA VAL A 72 -3.77 6.49 -12.50
C VAL A 72 -4.00 5.51 -13.66
N THR A 73 -4.43 4.29 -13.37
CA THR A 73 -4.61 3.24 -14.40
C THR A 73 -5.94 3.32 -15.12
N THR A 74 -6.97 3.91 -14.54
CA THR A 74 -8.31 4.04 -15.15
C THR A 74 -8.56 5.44 -15.69
N GLY A 75 -7.98 6.48 -15.07
CA GLY A 75 -8.32 7.87 -15.36
C GLY A 75 -9.74 8.24 -14.93
N GLU A 76 -10.40 7.41 -14.12
CA GLU A 76 -11.79 7.56 -13.68
C GLU A 76 -11.88 7.81 -12.18
N LYS A 77 -12.91 8.57 -11.78
CA LYS A 77 -13.20 8.88 -10.37
C LYS A 77 -14.04 7.79 -9.69
N ASP A 78 -14.74 6.98 -10.47
CA ASP A 78 -15.61 5.93 -9.96
C ASP A 78 -14.75 4.83 -9.34
N GLU A 79 -14.64 4.87 -8.01
CA GLU A 79 -13.88 3.87 -7.28
C GLU A 79 -14.60 2.52 -7.37
N LYS A 80 -13.89 1.50 -7.88
CA LYS A 80 -14.25 0.09 -7.60
C LYS A 80 -14.54 -0.09 -6.11
N LYS A 81 -15.33 -1.11 -5.77
CA LYS A 81 -15.50 -1.51 -4.36
C LYS A 81 -14.12 -1.62 -3.71
N ASN A 82 -13.95 -0.95 -2.56
CA ASN A 82 -12.66 -0.78 -1.89
C ASN A 82 -11.92 -2.13 -1.72
N GLU A 83 -12.65 -3.20 -1.39
CA GLU A 83 -12.10 -4.55 -1.32
C GLU A 83 -11.45 -5.02 -2.63
N ASP A 84 -12.15 -4.91 -3.76
CA ASP A 84 -11.69 -5.41 -5.04
C ASP A 84 -10.43 -4.66 -5.48
N ARG A 85 -10.46 -3.33 -5.36
CA ARG A 85 -9.30 -2.46 -5.62
C ARG A 85 -8.09 -2.86 -4.78
N PHE A 86 -8.27 -2.98 -3.47
CA PHE A 86 -7.20 -3.33 -2.55
C PHE A 86 -6.62 -4.72 -2.88
N ARG A 87 -7.47 -5.70 -3.16
CA ARG A 87 -7.06 -7.07 -3.47
C ARG A 87 -6.34 -7.16 -4.81
N GLU A 88 -6.83 -6.48 -5.85
CA GLU A 88 -6.13 -6.39 -7.14
C GLU A 88 -4.72 -5.80 -6.98
N TRP A 89 -4.59 -4.75 -6.16
CA TRP A 89 -3.29 -4.15 -5.86
C TRP A 89 -2.36 -5.14 -5.15
N VAL A 90 -2.86 -5.81 -4.11
CA VAL A 90 -2.11 -6.83 -3.38
C VAL A 90 -1.65 -7.95 -4.32
N ASP A 91 -2.53 -8.46 -5.18
CA ASP A 91 -2.18 -9.53 -6.12
C ASP A 91 -1.17 -9.06 -7.19
N SER A 92 -1.26 -7.80 -7.62
CA SER A 92 -0.38 -7.24 -8.65
C SER A 92 1.05 -6.98 -8.15
N TYR A 93 1.18 -6.41 -6.95
CA TYR A 93 2.44 -5.85 -6.46
C TYR A 93 3.00 -6.55 -5.21
N VAL A 94 2.17 -7.19 -4.40
CA VAL A 94 2.62 -7.81 -3.13
C VAL A 94 2.73 -9.33 -3.26
N LEU A 95 1.67 -10.01 -3.68
CA LEU A 95 1.59 -11.48 -3.77
C LEU A 95 1.98 -12.00 -5.16
N ASN A 96 3.02 -11.42 -5.72
CA ASN A 96 3.53 -11.71 -7.06
C ASN A 96 4.97 -12.23 -6.98
N ASP A 97 5.33 -13.24 -7.78
CA ASP A 97 6.68 -13.79 -7.80
C ASP A 97 7.75 -12.81 -8.34
N LYS A 98 7.34 -11.69 -8.95
CA LYS A 98 8.21 -10.54 -9.25
C LYS A 98 8.61 -9.73 -8.01
N ASN A 99 7.82 -9.77 -6.93
CA ASN A 99 8.17 -9.18 -5.65
C ASN A 99 9.20 -10.08 -4.96
N GLU A 100 10.45 -9.66 -4.88
CA GLU A 100 11.53 -10.51 -4.38
C GLU A 100 11.32 -10.92 -2.91
N ALA A 101 10.90 -10.00 -2.05
CA ALA A 101 10.60 -10.30 -0.66
C ALA A 101 9.48 -11.34 -0.56
N TYR A 102 8.45 -11.26 -1.41
CA TYR A 102 7.40 -12.28 -1.43
C TYR A 102 7.93 -13.61 -1.94
N ARG A 103 8.67 -13.62 -3.05
CA ARG A 103 9.27 -14.83 -3.61
C ARG A 103 10.14 -15.57 -2.60
N LEU A 104 10.96 -14.85 -1.84
CA LEU A 104 11.84 -15.42 -0.82
C LEU A 104 11.08 -15.88 0.44
N ASN A 105 10.01 -15.18 0.82
CA ASN A 105 9.28 -15.42 2.07
C ASN A 105 7.87 -16.01 1.88
N LYS A 106 7.54 -16.52 0.68
CA LYS A 106 6.18 -16.98 0.30
C LYS A 106 5.55 -17.93 1.31
N LYS A 107 6.35 -18.88 1.83
CA LYS A 107 5.93 -19.84 2.86
C LYS A 107 5.66 -19.20 4.23
N GLU A 108 6.34 -18.12 4.57
CA GLU A 108 6.15 -17.36 5.80
C GLU A 108 5.01 -16.36 5.75
N ILE A 109 4.71 -15.85 4.55
CA ILE A 109 3.51 -15.05 4.33
C ILE A 109 2.29 -15.97 4.32
N GLY A 110 2.22 -16.95 3.41
CA GLY A 110 1.14 -17.95 3.41
C GLY A 110 -0.29 -17.39 3.36
N LEU A 111 -0.44 -16.15 2.90
CA LEU A 111 -1.71 -15.43 2.77
C LEU A 111 -2.06 -15.25 1.28
N ASN A 112 -3.36 -15.14 0.99
CA ASN A 112 -3.87 -14.64 -0.29
C ASN A 112 -4.44 -13.21 -0.14
N SER A 113 -4.89 -12.58 -1.23
CA SER A 113 -5.42 -11.21 -1.17
C SER A 113 -6.66 -11.06 -0.28
N SER A 114 -7.51 -12.08 -0.20
CA SER A 114 -8.67 -12.08 0.71
C SER A 114 -8.22 -12.09 2.18
N ASP A 115 -7.20 -12.87 2.53
CA ASP A 115 -6.61 -12.84 3.87
C ASP A 115 -6.01 -11.47 4.20
N PHE A 116 -5.32 -10.83 3.26
CA PHE A 116 -4.80 -9.48 3.40
C PHE A 116 -5.93 -8.48 3.69
N TRP A 117 -7.04 -8.54 2.95
CA TRP A 117 -8.19 -7.67 3.16
C TRP A 117 -8.81 -7.84 4.55
N ARG A 118 -9.02 -9.09 4.99
CA ARG A 118 -9.53 -9.39 6.35
C ARG A 118 -8.58 -8.87 7.42
N LEU A 119 -7.27 -9.08 7.23
CA LEU A 119 -6.24 -8.63 8.17
C LEU A 119 -6.18 -7.11 8.25
N ARG A 120 -6.17 -6.42 7.10
CA ARG A 120 -6.29 -4.96 6.98
C ARG A 120 -7.50 -4.46 7.76
N ASN A 121 -8.69 -5.02 7.50
CA ASN A 121 -9.90 -4.58 8.19
C ASN A 121 -9.85 -4.80 9.71
N SER A 122 -9.35 -5.95 10.16
CA SER A 122 -9.25 -6.24 11.60
C SER A 122 -8.26 -5.31 12.30
N LEU A 123 -7.13 -5.02 11.66
CA LEU A 123 -6.09 -4.18 12.23
C LEU A 123 -6.45 -2.70 12.21
N LEU A 124 -6.94 -2.18 11.08
CA LEU A 124 -7.21 -0.75 10.94
C LEU A 124 -8.47 -0.32 11.71
N HIS A 125 -9.49 -1.17 11.83
CA HIS A 125 -10.75 -0.80 12.50
C HIS A 125 -10.82 -1.25 13.96
N PHE A 126 -10.13 -2.33 14.32
CA PHE A 126 -10.23 -2.92 15.67
C PHE A 126 -8.89 -3.13 16.36
N TYR A 127 -7.76 -2.77 15.73
CA TYR A 127 -6.41 -3.04 16.23
C TYR A 127 -6.20 -4.52 16.63
N GLY A 128 -6.91 -5.40 15.92
CA GLY A 128 -7.08 -6.81 16.23
C GLY A 128 -6.71 -7.74 15.07
N LEU A 129 -6.91 -9.03 15.27
CA LEU A 129 -6.71 -10.07 14.26
C LEU A 129 -8.07 -10.66 13.85
N PRO A 130 -8.23 -11.13 12.60
CA PRO A 130 -9.51 -11.64 12.12
C PRO A 130 -9.97 -12.86 12.92
N ALA A 131 -11.27 -12.88 13.26
CA ALA A 131 -11.90 -13.93 14.06
C ALA A 131 -12.55 -15.05 13.21
N SER A 132 -12.29 -15.08 11.89
CA SER A 132 -12.83 -16.07 10.96
C SER A 132 -11.76 -17.03 10.46
N GLU A 133 -12.17 -18.25 10.11
CA GLU A 133 -11.23 -19.26 9.64
C GLU A 133 -10.69 -18.97 8.23
N PRO A 134 -9.41 -19.29 7.97
CA PRO A 134 -8.40 -19.67 8.95
C PRO A 134 -8.03 -18.48 9.84
N TYR A 135 -7.88 -18.73 11.15
CA TYR A 135 -7.45 -17.73 12.13
C TYR A 135 -6.02 -17.30 11.84
N ILE A 136 -5.75 -16.00 11.85
CA ILE A 136 -4.41 -15.46 11.55
C ILE A 136 -3.74 -15.04 12.85
N GLY A 137 -2.52 -15.51 13.07
CA GLY A 137 -1.65 -15.13 14.20
C GLY A 137 -0.34 -14.54 13.71
N PHE A 138 0.24 -13.61 14.49
CA PHE A 138 1.58 -13.10 14.24
C PHE A 138 2.60 -13.78 15.14
N ALA A 139 3.66 -14.32 14.54
CA ALA A 139 4.82 -14.80 15.28
C ALA A 139 6.07 -14.76 14.40
N THR A 140 7.20 -14.42 15.02
CA THR A 140 8.53 -14.69 14.47
C THR A 140 8.96 -16.07 14.93
N MET A 141 8.81 -17.06 14.06
CA MET A 141 9.16 -18.45 14.35
C MET A 141 10.10 -18.96 13.28
N ASP A 142 11.12 -19.71 13.69
CA ASP A 142 11.86 -20.57 12.79
C ASP A 142 10.95 -21.71 12.27
N GLU A 143 11.44 -22.44 11.25
CA GLU A 143 10.65 -23.48 10.59
C GLU A 143 10.30 -24.67 11.49
N VAL A 144 11.16 -24.98 12.47
CA VAL A 144 10.94 -26.05 13.45
C VAL A 144 9.81 -25.63 14.41
N SER A 145 9.94 -24.46 15.03
CA SER A 145 8.92 -23.88 15.92
C SER A 145 7.55 -23.74 15.22
N ARG A 146 7.55 -23.36 13.93
CA ARG A 146 6.31 -23.27 13.15
C ARG A 146 5.65 -24.64 12.93
N ARG A 147 6.45 -25.69 12.68
CA ARG A 147 5.94 -27.05 12.50
C ARG A 147 5.36 -27.58 13.82
N GLU A 148 6.08 -27.40 14.91
CA GLU A 148 5.63 -27.77 16.26
C GLU A 148 4.35 -27.04 16.66
N PHE A 149 4.25 -25.74 16.38
CA PHE A 149 3.03 -24.97 16.63
C PHE A 149 1.85 -25.51 15.81
N LYS A 150 2.04 -25.75 14.51
CA LYS A 150 1.00 -26.35 13.65
C LYS A 150 0.57 -27.71 14.17
N ASP A 151 1.52 -28.55 14.54
CA ASP A 151 1.25 -29.88 15.10
C ASP A 151 0.50 -29.78 16.43
N HIS A 152 0.87 -28.84 17.30
CA HIS A 152 0.21 -28.61 18.57
C HIS A 152 -1.23 -28.11 18.39
N VAL A 153 -1.46 -27.14 17.51
CA VAL A 153 -2.80 -26.64 17.17
C VAL A 153 -3.67 -27.74 16.57
N ASN A 154 -3.13 -28.51 15.62
CA ASN A 154 -3.85 -29.62 14.99
C ASN A 154 -4.17 -30.75 15.99
N LYS A 155 -3.27 -31.01 16.95
CA LYS A 155 -3.46 -32.03 18.01
C LYS A 155 -4.42 -31.58 19.11
N ASN A 156 -4.54 -30.28 19.40
CA ASN A 156 -5.36 -29.74 20.48
C ASN A 156 -6.89 -29.75 20.21
N LYS A 157 -7.38 -30.43 19.16
CA LYS A 157 -8.81 -30.72 18.91
C LYS A 157 -9.79 -29.53 18.92
N ASN A 158 -9.32 -28.29 18.87
CA ASN A 158 -10.23 -27.12 18.79
C ASN A 158 -10.97 -27.05 17.43
N GLY A 159 -10.64 -27.90 16.45
CA GLY A 159 -11.26 -27.96 15.13
C GLY A 159 -10.92 -26.80 14.20
N LYS A 160 -10.20 -25.79 14.70
CA LYS A 160 -9.94 -24.53 14.03
C LYS A 160 -8.64 -24.55 13.22
N SER A 161 -8.68 -24.02 12.01
CA SER A 161 -7.48 -23.80 11.19
C SER A 161 -6.76 -22.51 11.57
N TYR A 162 -5.43 -22.56 11.75
CA TYR A 162 -4.59 -21.38 12.04
C TYR A 162 -3.50 -21.17 10.98
N ARG A 163 -3.25 -19.91 10.64
CA ARG A 163 -2.11 -19.47 9.84
C ARG A 163 -1.25 -18.52 10.67
N ILE A 164 0.02 -18.86 10.81
CA ILE A 164 1.01 -18.02 11.46
C ILE A 164 1.79 -17.27 10.39
N VAL A 165 1.76 -15.95 10.49
CA VAL A 165 2.41 -15.02 9.57
C VAL A 165 3.55 -14.33 10.32
N ASN A 166 4.70 -14.22 9.66
CA ASN A 166 5.79 -13.40 10.18
C ASN A 166 5.48 -11.92 9.89
N PRO A 167 5.20 -11.08 10.90
CA PRO A 167 4.74 -9.71 10.68
C PRO A 167 5.82 -8.82 10.07
N TYR A 168 7.11 -9.09 10.35
CA TYR A 168 8.21 -8.33 9.75
C TYR A 168 8.32 -8.62 8.25
N ARG A 169 8.20 -9.89 7.85
CA ARG A 169 8.15 -10.26 6.43
C ARG A 169 6.91 -9.69 5.75
N LEU A 170 5.77 -9.68 6.44
CA LEU A 170 4.54 -9.07 5.92
C LEU A 170 4.74 -7.58 5.60
N ILE A 171 5.37 -6.84 6.51
CA ILE A 171 5.72 -5.43 6.27
C ILE A 171 6.66 -5.33 5.07
N GLU A 172 7.74 -6.11 5.03
CA GLU A 172 8.72 -6.07 3.93
C GLU A 172 8.11 -6.33 2.56
N VAL A 173 7.20 -7.32 2.42
CA VAL A 173 6.56 -7.60 1.13
C VAL A 173 5.62 -6.48 0.70
N ILE A 174 4.92 -5.84 1.66
CA ILE A 174 4.06 -4.68 1.38
C ILE A 174 4.94 -3.51 0.92
N LEU A 175 5.99 -3.20 1.67
CA LEU A 175 6.95 -2.15 1.34
C LEU A 175 7.55 -2.37 -0.07
N GLN A 176 7.98 -3.59 -0.39
CA GLN A 176 8.50 -3.88 -1.74
C GLN A 176 7.43 -3.75 -2.82
N GLY A 177 6.15 -4.04 -2.51
CA GLY A 177 5.05 -3.79 -3.43
C GLY A 177 4.90 -2.32 -3.81
N PHE A 178 5.26 -1.40 -2.91
CA PHE A 178 5.21 0.04 -3.21
C PHE A 178 6.28 0.40 -4.24
N LEU A 179 7.49 -0.14 -4.07
CA LEU A 179 8.58 0.03 -5.04
C LEU A 179 8.21 -0.52 -6.42
N MET A 180 7.59 -1.71 -6.45
CA MET A 180 7.14 -2.30 -7.72
C MET A 180 6.06 -1.45 -8.42
N GLN A 181 5.12 -0.87 -7.67
CA GLN A 181 4.15 0.05 -8.27
C GLN A 181 4.85 1.28 -8.86
N THR A 182 5.86 1.83 -8.18
CA THR A 182 6.61 2.97 -8.73
C THR A 182 7.37 2.61 -10.01
N GLU A 183 7.88 1.39 -10.13
CA GLU A 183 8.49 0.91 -11.38
C GLU A 183 7.48 0.84 -12.52
N VAL A 184 6.29 0.29 -12.26
CA VAL A 184 5.20 0.25 -13.26
C VAL A 184 4.76 1.66 -13.66
N LEU A 185 4.69 2.59 -12.71
CA LEU A 185 4.36 3.99 -13.00
C LEU A 185 5.41 4.62 -13.94
N MET A 186 6.70 4.36 -13.70
CA MET A 186 7.76 4.83 -14.59
C MET A 186 7.66 4.24 -16.00
N GLU A 187 7.24 2.97 -16.11
CA GLU A 187 7.00 2.33 -17.41
C GLU A 187 5.83 2.99 -18.16
N MET A 188 4.74 3.33 -17.46
CA MET A 188 3.61 4.07 -18.05
C MET A 188 4.05 5.44 -18.58
N ILE A 189 4.87 6.18 -17.82
CA ILE A 189 5.42 7.47 -18.23
C ILE A 189 6.28 7.33 -19.50
N LYS A 190 7.12 6.29 -19.55
CA LYS A 190 8.05 6.03 -20.66
C LYS A 190 7.41 5.34 -21.87
N GLY A 191 6.19 4.83 -21.72
CA GLY A 191 5.50 4.05 -22.73
C GLY A 191 5.34 4.76 -24.06
N THR A 192 5.01 4.03 -25.12
CA THR A 192 4.74 4.59 -26.46
C THR A 192 3.26 4.61 -26.82
N ASN A 193 2.41 3.99 -26.00
CA ASN A 193 0.97 3.92 -26.22
C ASN A 193 0.30 5.25 -25.83
N ASP A 194 -0.29 5.94 -26.81
CA ASP A 194 -0.95 7.24 -26.61
C ASP A 194 -2.18 7.14 -25.68
N MET A 195 -2.90 6.00 -25.69
CA MET A 195 -4.05 5.80 -24.81
C MET A 195 -3.64 5.68 -23.35
N GLU A 196 -2.59 4.90 -23.07
CA GLU A 196 -2.04 4.77 -21.71
C GLU A 196 -1.49 6.09 -21.19
N LYS A 197 -0.87 6.90 -22.06
CA LYS A 197 -0.42 8.25 -21.72
C LYS A 197 -1.58 9.17 -21.37
N GLU A 198 -2.65 9.14 -22.15
CA GLU A 198 -3.82 9.98 -21.86
C GLU A 198 -4.46 9.59 -20.52
N MET A 199 -4.61 8.29 -20.26
CA MET A 199 -5.11 7.78 -18.97
C MET A 199 -4.21 8.21 -17.80
N TYR A 200 -2.90 8.11 -17.98
CA TYR A 200 -1.91 8.57 -17.01
C TYR A 200 -2.06 10.07 -16.72
N VAL A 201 -2.12 10.92 -17.75
CA VAL A 201 -2.28 12.38 -17.58
C VAL A 201 -3.59 12.70 -16.84
N ARG A 202 -4.71 12.08 -17.25
CA ARG A 202 -6.01 12.25 -16.57
C ARG A 202 -5.94 11.82 -15.11
N GLY A 203 -5.34 10.66 -14.85
CA GLY A 203 -5.21 10.12 -13.51
C GLY A 203 -4.32 10.97 -12.61
N ILE A 204 -3.22 11.55 -13.13
CA ILE A 204 -2.36 12.47 -12.38
C ILE A 204 -3.11 13.76 -12.04
N VAL A 205 -3.85 14.34 -12.99
CA VAL A 205 -4.68 15.54 -12.74
C VAL A 205 -5.73 15.24 -11.67
N MET A 206 -6.37 14.08 -11.74
CA MET A 206 -7.36 13.67 -10.74
C MET A 206 -6.75 13.44 -9.35
N CYS A 207 -5.57 12.81 -9.28
CA CYS A 207 -4.81 12.68 -8.03
C CYS A 207 -4.54 14.06 -7.43
N TYR A 208 -4.13 15.03 -8.26
CA TYR A 208 -3.88 16.40 -7.81
C TYR A 208 -5.12 17.04 -7.21
N GLU A 209 -6.27 16.97 -7.88
CA GLU A 209 -7.54 17.50 -7.35
C GLU A 209 -7.92 16.86 -6.01
N ILE A 210 -7.78 15.55 -5.89
CA ILE A 210 -8.05 14.81 -4.64
C ILE A 210 -7.09 15.25 -3.54
N ILE A 211 -5.78 15.34 -3.82
CA ILE A 211 -4.79 15.77 -2.82
C ILE A 211 -5.04 17.22 -2.38
N GLN A 212 -5.42 18.12 -3.29
CA GLN A 212 -5.73 19.50 -2.93
C GLN A 212 -7.00 19.63 -2.06
N THR A 213 -7.94 18.70 -2.18
CA THR A 213 -9.22 18.73 -1.46
C THR A 213 -9.21 17.94 -0.16
N GLU A 214 -8.56 16.77 -0.15
CA GLU A 214 -8.54 15.82 0.96
C GLU A 214 -7.18 15.73 1.65
N GLY A 215 -6.10 16.18 1.01
CA GLY A 215 -4.75 16.05 1.52
C GLY A 215 -4.49 16.94 2.73
N THR A 216 -3.84 16.37 3.75
CA THR A 216 -3.37 17.11 4.91
C THR A 216 -2.16 17.96 4.56
N VAL A 217 -2.30 19.29 4.58
CA VAL A 217 -1.16 20.21 4.57
C VAL A 217 -0.62 20.30 5.99
N HIS A 218 0.54 19.70 6.24
CA HIS A 218 1.23 19.85 7.51
C HIS A 218 1.82 21.26 7.61
N ILE A 219 1.23 22.12 8.44
CA ILE A 219 1.81 23.43 8.77
C ILE A 219 2.80 23.19 9.91
N PRO A 220 4.12 23.33 9.68
CA PRO A 220 5.09 23.18 10.76
C PRO A 220 4.81 24.24 11.82
N TYR A 221 4.56 23.79 13.05
CA TYR A 221 4.42 24.70 14.19
C TYR A 221 5.79 25.35 14.43
N GLY A 222 5.91 26.65 14.12
CA GLY A 222 7.12 27.42 14.39
C GLY A 222 7.40 27.51 15.90
N PRO A 223 8.64 27.86 16.30
CA PRO A 223 8.97 27.96 17.72
C PRO A 223 8.05 28.97 18.40
N GLN A 224 7.36 28.54 19.46
CA GLN A 224 6.65 29.45 20.35
C GLN A 224 7.68 30.43 20.89
N LYS A 225 7.57 31.72 20.52
CA LYS A 225 8.29 32.78 21.22
C LYS A 225 7.83 32.72 22.67
N THR A 226 8.69 32.24 23.55
CA THR A 226 8.52 32.40 24.99
C THR A 226 8.47 33.90 25.28
N ALA A 227 7.36 34.35 25.86
CA ALA A 227 7.23 35.69 26.41
C ALA A 227 8.10 35.84 27.68
#